data_AF-A0A3M1HXI2-F1
#
_entry.id   AF-A0A3M1HXI2-F1
#
_cell.length_a   1.000
_cell.length_b   1.000
_cell.length_c   1.000
_cell.angle_alpha   90.00
_cell.angle_beta   90.00
_cell.angle_gamma   90.00
#
_symmetry.space_group_name_H-M   'P 1'
#
loop_
_entity.id
_entity.type
_entity.pdbx_description
1 polymer ?
#
loop_
_entity_poly.entity_id
_entity_poly.type
_entity_poly.pdbx_seq_one_letter_code
_entity_poly.pdbx_strand_id
1 'polypeptide(L)'
;MRWLEMIKEDIEVAFARDPAARSKLEVLLCYPGLHAIWLHRIAHALWRRGWKLLARVISHFARWLTGIEIHPGAKIGRRFFIDHGMGVVIGETTEIGDDVTLYHGVTLGGTTWEKVKRHPTIGNGVIIGAGAKVLGPITIGEGSRIGANSVVLKDVPPHSTVVGIPGTVVGKSAPVIVDGKLNLDHHLLPNPVAEALSHVIKMIEDVDRRIDALHPRAKERTKKLEEDLRKEQERLHRFFDGEGI
;
A
#
# COMPACT_ATOMS: atom_id res chain seq x y z
N MET A 1 -15.01 29.00 -10.32
CA MET A 1 -13.90 28.65 -11.25
C MET A 1 -13.10 27.44 -10.77
N ARG A 2 -12.56 27.42 -9.54
CA ARG A 2 -11.72 26.29 -9.01
C ARG A 2 -12.31 24.86 -9.02
N TRP A 3 -13.63 24.66 -8.98
CA TRP A 3 -14.23 23.31 -8.86
C TRP A 3 -14.31 22.55 -10.19
N LEU A 4 -14.64 23.23 -11.28
CA LEU A 4 -14.68 22.61 -12.61
C LEU A 4 -13.28 22.24 -13.09
N GLU A 5 -12.29 23.06 -12.77
CA GLU A 5 -10.87 22.77 -13.01
C GLU A 5 -10.42 21.51 -12.26
N MET A 6 -10.80 21.36 -10.98
CA MET A 6 -10.48 20.14 -10.22
C MET A 6 -11.13 18.89 -10.82
N ILE A 7 -12.40 18.95 -11.20
CA ILE A 7 -13.08 17.81 -11.84
C ILE A 7 -12.39 17.43 -13.14
N LYS A 8 -12.00 18.44 -13.94
CA LYS A 8 -11.26 18.21 -15.19
C LYS A 8 -9.90 17.55 -14.93
N GLU A 9 -9.14 18.04 -13.96
CA GLU A 9 -7.87 17.45 -13.54
C GLU A 9 -8.04 16.00 -13.07
N ASP A 10 -9.05 15.73 -12.24
CA ASP A 10 -9.32 14.39 -11.71
C ASP A 10 -9.65 13.40 -12.85
N ILE A 11 -10.45 13.82 -13.85
CA ILE A 11 -10.76 13.01 -15.04
C ILE A 11 -9.52 12.78 -15.90
N GLU A 12 -8.69 13.81 -16.09
CA GLU A 12 -7.46 13.69 -16.88
C GLU A 12 -6.46 12.75 -16.23
N VAL A 13 -6.34 12.80 -14.89
CA VAL A 13 -5.47 11.88 -14.14
C VAL A 13 -5.99 10.45 -14.21
N ALA A 14 -7.29 10.22 -14.01
CA ALA A 14 -7.88 8.89 -14.14
C ALA A 14 -7.65 8.32 -15.54
N PHE A 15 -7.88 9.12 -16.59
CA PHE A 15 -7.65 8.70 -17.98
C PHE A 15 -6.18 8.42 -18.29
N ALA A 16 -5.24 9.17 -17.70
CA ALA A 16 -3.80 8.97 -17.92
C ALA A 16 -3.24 7.78 -17.14
N ARG A 17 -3.81 7.45 -15.97
CA ARG A 17 -3.30 6.41 -15.07
C ARG A 17 -3.94 5.04 -15.27
N ASP A 18 -5.13 4.97 -15.86
CA ASP A 18 -5.83 3.72 -16.12
C ASP A 18 -5.80 3.36 -17.63
N PRO A 19 -5.01 2.36 -18.03
CA PRO A 19 -4.96 1.89 -19.42
C PRO A 19 -6.29 1.33 -19.94
N ALA A 20 -7.23 0.95 -19.06
CA ALA A 20 -8.53 0.42 -19.43
C ALA A 20 -9.54 1.53 -19.81
N ALA A 21 -9.26 2.79 -19.47
CA ALA A 21 -10.12 3.91 -19.77
C ALA A 21 -10.19 4.16 -21.30
N ARG A 22 -11.36 3.96 -21.92
CA ARG A 22 -11.52 4.16 -23.38
C ARG A 22 -11.92 5.59 -23.73
N SER A 23 -12.58 6.29 -22.80
CA SER A 23 -13.02 7.67 -23.02
C SER A 23 -13.14 8.46 -21.71
N LYS A 24 -13.01 9.79 -21.80
CA LYS A 24 -13.28 10.68 -20.64
C LYS A 24 -14.73 10.62 -20.15
N LEU A 25 -15.68 10.29 -21.03
CA LEU A 25 -17.10 10.14 -20.65
C LEU A 25 -17.32 8.87 -19.82
N GLU A 26 -16.66 7.77 -20.18
CA GLU A 26 -16.63 6.55 -19.37
C GLU A 26 -16.02 6.83 -18.00
N VAL A 27 -14.90 7.58 -17.95
CA VAL A 27 -14.29 8.02 -16.69
C VAL A 27 -15.26 8.82 -15.83
N LEU A 28 -15.98 9.76 -16.43
CA LEU A 28 -16.96 10.59 -15.72
C LEU A 28 -18.12 9.76 -15.14
N LEU A 29 -18.62 8.77 -15.89
CA LEU A 29 -19.86 8.05 -15.56
C LEU A 29 -19.64 6.76 -14.76
N CYS A 30 -18.47 6.12 -14.89
CA CYS A 30 -18.26 4.75 -14.42
C CYS A 30 -17.13 4.60 -13.40
N TYR A 31 -16.49 5.68 -12.94
CA TYR A 31 -15.38 5.59 -12.00
C TYR A 31 -15.84 5.93 -10.57
N PRO A 32 -16.14 4.91 -9.74
CA PRO A 32 -16.64 5.13 -8.38
C PRO A 32 -15.63 5.88 -7.51
N GLY A 33 -14.33 5.72 -7.79
CA GLY A 33 -13.24 6.48 -7.15
C GLY A 33 -13.43 7.99 -7.27
N LEU A 34 -13.70 8.48 -8.48
CA LEU A 34 -13.93 9.90 -8.74
C LEU A 34 -15.22 10.39 -8.08
N HIS A 35 -16.30 9.61 -8.18
CA HIS A 35 -17.58 9.95 -7.55
C HIS A 35 -17.45 10.10 -6.03
N ALA A 36 -16.73 9.19 -5.38
CA ALA A 36 -16.45 9.25 -3.94
C ALA A 36 -15.65 10.50 -3.56
N ILE A 37 -14.63 10.87 -4.36
CA ILE A 37 -13.82 12.07 -4.15
C ILE A 37 -14.69 13.33 -4.27
N TRP A 38 -15.52 13.45 -5.30
CA TRP A 38 -16.35 14.64 -5.49
C TRP A 38 -17.38 14.80 -4.37
N LEU A 39 -18.07 13.72 -3.98
CA LEU A 39 -18.99 13.73 -2.84
C LEU A 39 -18.26 14.03 -1.53
N HIS A 40 -17.05 13.49 -1.33
CA HIS A 40 -16.22 13.83 -0.18
C HIS A 40 -15.89 15.31 -0.15
N ARG A 41 -15.50 15.94 -1.27
CA ARG A 41 -15.18 17.39 -1.27
C ARG A 41 -16.39 18.23 -0.85
N ILE A 42 -17.60 17.84 -1.23
CA ILE A 42 -18.85 18.48 -0.78
C ILE A 42 -19.04 18.26 0.73
N ALA A 43 -18.93 17.01 1.19
CA ALA A 43 -19.05 16.65 2.60
C ALA A 43 -18.01 17.36 3.47
N HIS A 44 -16.76 17.45 3.02
CA HIS A 44 -15.66 18.15 3.68
C HIS A 44 -15.94 19.65 3.79
N ALA A 45 -16.50 20.27 2.75
CA ALA A 45 -16.86 21.68 2.78
C ALA A 45 -18.00 21.96 3.79
N LEU A 46 -18.96 21.05 3.95
CA LEU A 46 -19.99 21.13 5.00
C LEU A 46 -19.41 20.87 6.39
N TRP A 47 -18.52 19.88 6.50
CA TRP A 47 -17.83 19.55 7.74
C TRP A 47 -17.07 20.75 8.29
N ARG A 48 -16.33 21.49 7.45
CA ARG A 48 -15.60 22.70 7.84
C ARG A 48 -16.51 23.86 8.27
N ARG A 49 -17.75 23.91 7.76
CA ARG A 49 -18.76 24.93 8.14
C ARG A 49 -19.55 24.57 9.40
N GLY A 50 -19.26 23.45 10.05
CA GLY A 50 -19.96 23.00 11.26
C GLY A 50 -21.19 22.12 11.01
N TRP A 51 -21.56 21.86 9.75
CA TRP A 51 -22.71 21.03 9.38
C TRP A 51 -22.33 19.54 9.43
N LYS A 52 -21.91 19.08 10.62
CA LYS A 52 -21.25 17.77 10.83
C LYS A 52 -22.16 16.59 10.50
N LEU A 53 -23.42 16.64 10.93
CA LEU A 53 -24.40 15.58 10.68
C LEU A 53 -24.65 15.40 9.18
N LEU A 54 -24.94 16.50 8.47
CA LEU A 54 -25.18 16.47 7.02
C LEU A 54 -23.95 15.97 6.27
N ALA A 55 -22.75 16.41 6.65
CA ALA A 55 -21.51 15.91 6.09
C ALA A 55 -21.34 14.38 6.28
N ARG A 56 -21.73 13.83 7.45
CA ARG A 56 -21.71 12.38 7.69
C ARG A 56 -22.75 11.64 6.87
N VAL A 57 -23.95 12.19 6.70
CA VAL A 57 -24.99 11.60 5.84
C VAL A 57 -24.49 11.49 4.39
N ILE A 58 -23.89 12.56 3.84
CA ILE A 58 -23.32 12.53 2.49
C ILE A 58 -22.18 11.52 2.37
N SER A 59 -21.29 11.45 3.36
CA SER A 59 -20.20 10.47 3.40
C SER A 59 -20.72 9.02 3.42
N HIS A 60 -21.78 8.74 4.18
CA HIS A 60 -22.42 7.42 4.20
C HIS A 60 -23.15 7.10 2.90
N PHE A 61 -23.81 8.08 2.29
CA PHE A 61 -24.41 7.91 0.97
C PHE A 61 -23.35 7.61 -0.09
N ALA A 62 -22.22 8.32 -0.09
CA ALA A 62 -21.09 8.06 -0.98
C ALA A 62 -20.54 6.64 -0.77
N ARG A 63 -20.38 6.19 0.48
CA ARG A 63 -19.99 4.82 0.81
C ARG A 63 -20.97 3.78 0.26
N TRP A 64 -22.28 4.00 0.43
CA TRP A 64 -23.29 3.10 -0.10
C TRP A 64 -23.26 3.02 -1.64
N LEU A 65 -23.08 4.15 -2.31
CA LEU A 65 -23.06 4.24 -3.76
C LEU A 65 -21.79 3.64 -4.39
N THR A 66 -20.63 3.83 -3.74
CA THR A 66 -19.30 3.57 -4.36
C THR A 66 -18.51 2.44 -3.69
N GLY A 67 -18.88 2.03 -2.49
CA GLY A 67 -18.09 1.11 -1.66
C GLY A 67 -16.85 1.74 -1.02
N ILE A 68 -16.64 3.05 -1.18
CA ILE A 68 -15.49 3.80 -0.65
C ILE A 68 -15.93 4.62 0.57
N GLU A 69 -15.29 4.40 1.72
CA GLU A 69 -15.54 5.18 2.92
C GLU A 69 -14.49 6.27 3.11
N ILE A 70 -14.90 7.54 2.97
CA ILE A 70 -14.04 8.70 3.27
C ILE A 70 -14.69 9.54 4.35
N HIS A 71 -14.05 9.66 5.50
CA HIS A 71 -14.54 10.52 6.56
C HIS A 71 -14.50 12.00 6.11
N PRO A 72 -15.55 12.81 6.35
CA PRO A 72 -15.58 14.22 5.92
C PRO A 72 -14.46 15.09 6.51
N GLY A 73 -13.88 14.67 7.64
CA GLY A 73 -12.74 15.35 8.28
C GLY A 73 -11.41 15.18 7.57
N ALA A 74 -11.26 14.15 6.72
CA ALA A 74 -10.02 13.90 5.99
C ALA A 74 -9.69 15.07 5.07
N LYS A 75 -8.40 15.36 4.90
CA LYS A 75 -7.91 16.40 3.98
C LYS A 75 -7.30 15.72 2.77
N ILE A 76 -7.79 16.06 1.57
CA ILE A 76 -7.36 15.44 0.32
C ILE A 76 -6.89 16.53 -0.66
N GLY A 77 -5.67 16.37 -1.15
CA GLY A 77 -5.05 17.19 -2.18
C GLY A 77 -5.71 17.10 -3.56
N ARG A 78 -5.00 17.58 -4.56
CA ARG A 78 -5.40 17.56 -5.98
C ARG A 78 -4.95 16.27 -6.64
N ARG A 79 -5.62 15.89 -7.74
CA ARG A 79 -5.22 14.76 -8.58
C ARG A 79 -5.07 13.46 -7.79
N PHE A 80 -5.90 13.32 -6.77
CA PHE A 80 -6.00 12.10 -5.98
C PHE A 80 -6.78 11.07 -6.79
N PHE A 81 -6.23 9.88 -6.94
CA PHE A 81 -6.82 8.82 -7.74
C PHE A 81 -7.09 7.60 -6.88
N ILE A 82 -8.30 7.06 -6.98
CA ILE A 82 -8.70 5.81 -6.35
C ILE A 82 -9.08 4.85 -7.47
N ASP A 83 -8.27 3.82 -7.68
CA ASP A 83 -8.50 2.81 -8.70
C ASP A 83 -9.22 1.60 -8.12
N HIS A 84 -10.25 1.11 -8.83
CA HIS A 84 -11.24 0.10 -8.43
C HIS A 84 -12.07 0.43 -7.17
N GLY A 85 -11.46 1.04 -6.14
CA GLY A 85 -12.09 1.72 -5.01
C GLY A 85 -12.79 0.87 -3.95
N MET A 86 -13.33 -0.30 -4.30
CA MET A 86 -14.11 -1.12 -3.36
C MET A 86 -13.32 -1.41 -2.07
N GLY A 87 -13.93 -1.14 -0.92
CA GLY A 87 -13.33 -1.41 0.39
C GLY A 87 -12.21 -0.46 0.81
N VAL A 88 -12.02 0.67 0.10
CA VAL A 88 -11.14 1.74 0.58
C VAL A 88 -11.74 2.43 1.79
N VAL A 89 -10.94 2.62 2.85
CA VAL A 89 -11.35 3.27 4.10
C VAL A 89 -10.34 4.37 4.46
N ILE A 90 -10.81 5.61 4.56
CA ILE A 90 -10.00 6.79 4.90
C ILE A 90 -10.56 7.46 6.15
N GLY A 91 -9.81 7.40 7.24
CA GLY A 91 -10.26 7.90 8.54
C GLY A 91 -10.17 9.41 8.72
N GLU A 92 -10.76 9.89 9.83
CA GLU A 92 -11.06 11.30 10.07
C GLU A 92 -9.89 12.26 9.99
N THR A 93 -8.75 11.91 10.57
CA THR A 93 -7.60 12.81 10.68
C THR A 93 -6.54 12.53 9.61
N THR A 94 -6.91 11.81 8.55
CA THR A 94 -6.02 11.50 7.43
C THR A 94 -5.72 12.77 6.65
N GLU A 95 -4.47 12.95 6.26
CA GLU A 95 -4.04 14.02 5.37
C GLU A 95 -3.37 13.39 4.16
N ILE A 96 -3.82 13.74 2.96
CA ILE A 96 -3.35 13.18 1.70
C ILE A 96 -2.88 14.33 0.82
N GLY A 97 -1.63 14.26 0.36
CA GLY A 97 -1.02 15.20 -0.57
C GLY A 97 -1.59 15.12 -1.99
N ASP A 98 -0.90 15.79 -2.91
CA ASP A 98 -1.27 15.82 -4.32
C ASP A 98 -0.75 14.58 -5.06
N ASP A 99 -1.40 14.22 -6.16
CA ASP A 99 -0.97 13.15 -7.08
C ASP A 99 -0.92 11.73 -6.49
N VAL A 100 -1.51 11.50 -5.31
CA VAL A 100 -1.54 10.19 -4.66
C VAL A 100 -2.47 9.22 -5.39
N THR A 101 -2.08 7.94 -5.44
CA THR A 101 -2.91 6.84 -5.98
C THR A 101 -3.17 5.78 -4.91
N LEU A 102 -4.44 5.43 -4.69
CA LEU A 102 -4.84 4.27 -3.90
C LEU A 102 -5.51 3.23 -4.78
N TYR A 103 -5.23 1.96 -4.52
CA TYR A 103 -6.01 0.85 -5.08
C TYR A 103 -7.11 0.39 -4.10
N HIS A 104 -7.96 -0.51 -4.56
CA HIS A 104 -9.04 -1.11 -3.76
C HIS A 104 -8.53 -1.74 -2.44
N GLY A 105 -9.41 -1.81 -1.44
CA GLY A 105 -9.12 -2.45 -0.15
C GLY A 105 -8.08 -1.75 0.73
N VAL A 106 -7.59 -0.57 0.34
CA VAL A 106 -6.64 0.21 1.14
C VAL A 106 -7.31 0.77 2.40
N THR A 107 -6.62 0.70 3.54
CA THR A 107 -7.09 1.34 4.79
C THR A 107 -6.07 2.34 5.31
N LEU A 108 -6.51 3.59 5.48
CA LEU A 108 -5.79 4.64 6.19
C LEU A 108 -6.45 4.82 7.56
N GLY A 109 -5.99 4.00 8.51
CA GLY A 109 -6.70 3.69 9.76
C GLY A 109 -6.06 4.30 11.01
N GLY A 110 -6.85 4.38 12.08
CA GLY A 110 -6.40 4.84 13.39
C GLY A 110 -5.92 3.71 14.29
N THR A 111 -5.08 4.03 15.28
CA THR A 111 -4.57 3.08 16.28
C THR A 111 -4.95 3.42 17.72
N THR A 112 -5.67 4.52 17.95
CA THR A 112 -6.10 4.98 19.29
C THR A 112 -7.56 5.44 19.28
N TRP A 113 -8.19 5.38 20.46
CA TRP A 113 -9.55 5.88 20.72
C TRP A 113 -9.58 7.38 21.02
N GLU A 114 -8.43 7.98 21.30
CA GLU A 114 -8.32 9.40 21.62
C GLU A 114 -8.69 10.27 20.41
N LYS A 115 -9.37 11.40 20.66
CA LYS A 115 -9.78 12.36 19.63
C LYS A 115 -8.62 13.28 19.22
N VAL A 116 -7.51 12.68 18.83
CA VAL A 116 -6.27 13.34 18.37
C VAL A 116 -5.95 12.94 16.92
N LYS A 117 -4.87 13.50 16.36
CA LYS A 117 -4.27 12.99 15.11
C LYS A 117 -3.88 11.53 15.33
N ARG A 118 -4.53 10.64 14.59
CA ARG A 118 -4.43 9.19 14.78
C ARG A 118 -4.41 8.40 13.48
N HIS A 119 -4.67 9.06 12.36
CA HIS A 119 -4.63 8.47 11.03
C HIS A 119 -3.40 8.99 10.26
N PRO A 120 -3.00 8.33 9.16
CA PRO A 120 -1.76 8.65 8.47
C PRO A 120 -1.72 10.03 7.83
N THR A 121 -0.52 10.48 7.51
CA THR A 121 -0.23 11.58 6.59
C THR A 121 0.49 11.01 5.38
N ILE A 122 -0.07 11.21 4.19
CA ILE A 122 0.43 10.67 2.92
C ILE A 122 1.03 11.81 2.10
N GLY A 123 2.33 11.73 1.81
CA GLY A 123 3.05 12.70 0.99
C GLY A 123 2.62 12.68 -0.48
N ASN A 124 3.13 13.64 -1.25
CA ASN A 124 2.77 13.80 -2.65
C ASN A 124 3.24 12.61 -3.50
N GLY A 125 2.48 12.24 -4.54
CA GLY A 125 2.87 11.21 -5.51
C GLY A 125 3.04 9.80 -4.94
N VAL A 126 2.56 9.54 -3.72
CA VAL A 126 2.59 8.21 -3.11
C VAL A 126 1.64 7.26 -3.84
N ILE A 127 2.07 6.02 -4.03
CA ILE A 127 1.20 4.93 -4.50
C ILE A 127 1.00 3.93 -3.37
N ILE A 128 -0.24 3.57 -3.10
CA ILE A 128 -0.58 2.54 -2.10
C ILE A 128 -1.32 1.40 -2.79
N GLY A 129 -0.63 0.26 -2.88
CA GLY A 129 -1.09 -0.95 -3.55
C GLY A 129 -2.34 -1.57 -2.92
N ALA A 130 -2.99 -2.44 -3.70
CA ALA A 130 -4.26 -3.06 -3.33
C ALA A 130 -4.21 -3.74 -1.97
N GLY A 131 -5.22 -3.52 -1.14
CA GLY A 131 -5.36 -4.18 0.17
C GLY A 131 -4.38 -3.71 1.25
N ALA A 132 -3.47 -2.76 0.99
CA ALA A 132 -2.52 -2.30 1.99
C ALA A 132 -3.19 -1.59 3.19
N LYS A 133 -2.59 -1.69 4.36
CA LYS A 133 -3.07 -1.09 5.61
C LYS A 133 -2.00 -0.15 6.14
N VAL A 134 -2.29 1.14 6.23
CA VAL A 134 -1.41 2.16 6.81
C VAL A 134 -2.09 2.66 8.08
N LEU A 135 -1.52 2.34 9.24
CA LEU A 135 -2.22 2.47 10.52
C LEU A 135 -1.45 3.38 11.48
N GLY A 136 -2.18 4.32 12.07
CA GLY A 136 -1.68 5.24 13.09
C GLY A 136 -1.29 6.60 12.52
N PRO A 137 -0.85 7.54 13.39
CA PRO A 137 -0.43 8.88 13.01
C PRO A 137 0.98 8.88 12.39
N ILE A 138 1.21 8.02 11.41
CA ILE A 138 2.49 7.87 10.71
C ILE A 138 2.51 8.67 9.41
N THR A 139 3.70 9.02 8.96
CA THR A 139 3.94 9.74 7.71
C THR A 139 4.52 8.82 6.66
N ILE A 140 3.90 8.81 5.48
CA ILE A 140 4.45 8.19 4.28
C ILE A 140 5.08 9.29 3.43
N GLY A 141 6.40 9.28 3.31
CA GLY A 141 7.15 10.27 2.54
C GLY A 141 6.75 10.30 1.06
N GLU A 142 6.96 11.45 0.43
CA GLU A 142 6.59 11.67 -0.98
C GLU A 142 7.26 10.69 -1.95
N GLY A 143 6.56 10.35 -3.03
CA GLY A 143 7.03 9.44 -4.07
C GLY A 143 7.28 7.99 -3.61
N SER A 144 6.91 7.65 -2.36
CA SER A 144 7.03 6.30 -1.83
C SER A 144 5.94 5.37 -2.36
N ARG A 145 6.22 4.07 -2.35
CA ARG A 145 5.30 3.02 -2.78
C ARG A 145 5.08 2.03 -1.65
N ILE A 146 3.82 1.75 -1.37
CA ILE A 146 3.41 0.69 -0.45
C ILE A 146 2.93 -0.49 -1.28
N GLY A 147 3.55 -1.64 -1.12
CA GLY A 147 3.18 -2.87 -1.82
C GLY A 147 1.78 -3.35 -1.44
N ALA A 148 1.17 -4.14 -2.31
CA ALA A 148 -0.12 -4.76 -2.05
C ALA A 148 -0.10 -5.56 -0.74
N ASN A 149 -1.22 -5.53 -0.01
CA ASN A 149 -1.44 -6.20 1.28
C ASN A 149 -0.41 -5.92 2.38
N SER A 150 0.44 -4.89 2.22
CA SER A 150 1.43 -4.55 3.23
C SER A 150 0.79 -3.87 4.44
N VAL A 151 1.33 -4.09 5.64
CA VAL A 151 0.82 -3.48 6.89
C VAL A 151 1.87 -2.52 7.45
N VAL A 152 1.69 -1.23 7.20
CA VAL A 152 2.65 -0.18 7.56
C VAL A 152 2.27 0.43 8.91
N LEU A 153 3.20 0.33 9.87
CA LEU A 153 3.00 0.74 11.27
C LEU A 153 4.01 1.82 11.72
N LYS A 154 4.90 2.25 10.84
CA LYS A 154 5.98 3.20 11.12
C LYS A 154 6.12 4.20 9.99
N ASP A 155 6.73 5.33 10.28
CA ASP A 155 7.05 6.34 9.27
C ASP A 155 7.91 5.75 8.14
N VAL A 156 7.62 6.18 6.92
CA VAL A 156 8.31 5.75 5.71
C VAL A 156 9.03 6.95 5.12
N PRO A 157 10.36 6.91 4.94
CA PRO A 157 11.10 7.99 4.30
C PRO A 157 10.58 8.28 2.88
N PRO A 158 10.83 9.48 2.32
CA PRO A 158 10.55 9.78 0.92
C PRO A 158 11.22 8.78 -0.03
N HIS A 159 10.62 8.62 -1.22
CA HIS A 159 11.13 7.77 -2.30
C HIS A 159 11.53 6.37 -1.85
N SER A 160 10.71 5.74 -1.01
CA SER A 160 10.95 4.40 -0.46
C SER A 160 9.90 3.40 -0.90
N THR A 161 10.28 2.12 -0.98
CA THR A 161 9.34 1.02 -1.24
C THR A 161 9.17 0.17 0.00
N VAL A 162 7.92 -0.06 0.42
CA VAL A 162 7.58 -0.83 1.61
C VAL A 162 6.77 -2.06 1.24
N VAL A 163 7.14 -3.23 1.77
CA VAL A 163 6.41 -4.48 1.56
C VAL A 163 6.31 -5.32 2.83
N GLY A 164 5.32 -6.20 2.87
CA GLY A 164 5.20 -7.25 3.88
C GLY A 164 4.34 -6.88 5.10
N ILE A 165 4.28 -7.82 6.04
CA ILE A 165 3.49 -7.74 7.28
C ILE A 165 4.39 -8.19 8.45
N PRO A 166 4.86 -7.27 9.31
CA PRO A 166 4.77 -5.81 9.18
C PRO A 166 5.60 -5.29 7.99
N GLY A 167 5.18 -4.14 7.45
CA GLY A 167 5.81 -3.49 6.31
C GLY A 167 7.24 -3.06 6.61
N THR A 168 8.17 -3.46 5.76
CA THR A 168 9.59 -3.13 5.85
C THR A 168 10.04 -2.37 4.61
N VAL A 169 10.90 -1.37 4.77
CA VAL A 169 11.50 -0.64 3.65
C VAL A 169 12.52 -1.56 2.98
N VAL A 170 12.31 -1.88 1.71
CA VAL A 170 13.15 -2.84 0.95
C VAL A 170 14.00 -2.19 -0.15
N GLY A 171 13.91 -0.87 -0.31
CA GLY A 171 14.73 -0.13 -1.27
C GLY A 171 14.20 1.25 -1.58
N LYS A 172 14.90 1.96 -2.48
CA LYS A 172 14.41 3.21 -3.06
C LYS A 172 13.28 2.92 -4.05
N SER A 173 12.26 3.77 -4.05
CA SER A 173 11.15 3.74 -4.99
C SER A 173 11.67 3.95 -6.40
N ALA A 174 11.33 3.03 -7.31
CA ALA A 174 11.52 3.25 -8.74
C ALA A 174 10.70 4.48 -9.19
N PRO A 175 11.05 5.16 -10.29
CA PRO A 175 10.29 6.31 -10.79
C PRO A 175 8.80 5.97 -10.95
N VAL A 176 7.92 6.73 -10.29
CA VAL A 176 6.45 6.54 -10.30
C VAL A 176 5.91 6.52 -11.73
N ILE A 177 6.52 7.32 -12.60
CA ILE A 177 6.25 7.36 -14.02
C ILE A 177 7.50 6.84 -14.76
N VAL A 178 7.32 5.81 -15.58
CA VAL A 178 8.33 5.30 -16.53
C VAL A 178 7.71 5.42 -17.92
N ASP A 179 8.41 6.07 -18.85
CA ASP A 179 7.95 6.31 -20.23
C ASP A 179 6.56 6.94 -20.35
N GLY A 180 6.24 7.87 -19.44
CA GLY A 180 4.95 8.57 -19.41
C GLY A 180 3.77 7.76 -18.88
N LYS A 181 4.00 6.53 -18.39
CA LYS A 181 2.98 5.66 -17.79
C LYS A 181 3.26 5.41 -16.32
N LEU A 182 2.20 5.14 -15.54
CA LEU A 182 2.34 4.68 -14.16
C LEU A 182 3.11 3.35 -14.14
N ASN A 183 4.14 3.25 -13.31
CA ASN A 183 4.87 2.00 -13.16
C ASN A 183 4.02 0.99 -12.35
N LEU A 184 3.61 -0.09 -13.01
CA LEU A 184 2.74 -1.16 -12.49
C LEU A 184 3.52 -2.41 -12.05
N ASP A 185 4.84 -2.33 -11.92
CA ASP A 185 5.72 -3.48 -11.64
C ASP A 185 5.68 -3.92 -10.17
N HIS A 186 4.49 -4.02 -9.61
CA HIS A 186 4.26 -4.43 -8.21
C HIS A 186 4.70 -5.88 -7.94
N HIS A 187 4.82 -6.70 -8.99
CA HIS A 187 5.24 -8.10 -8.89
C HIS A 187 6.77 -8.27 -8.75
N LEU A 188 7.56 -7.21 -8.98
CA LEU A 188 9.03 -7.25 -8.91
C LEU A 188 9.59 -6.74 -7.57
N LEU A 189 8.76 -6.71 -6.53
CA LEU A 189 9.15 -6.18 -5.23
C LEU A 189 10.02 -7.19 -4.46
N PRO A 190 11.07 -6.74 -3.76
CA PRO A 190 11.92 -7.62 -2.96
C PRO A 190 11.12 -8.37 -1.88
N ASN A 191 11.53 -9.60 -1.54
CA ASN A 191 10.92 -10.40 -0.48
C ASN A 191 11.80 -10.37 0.79
N PRO A 192 11.49 -9.51 1.79
CA PRO A 192 12.32 -9.37 2.98
C PRO A 192 12.31 -10.63 3.86
N VAL A 193 11.26 -11.44 3.79
CA VAL A 193 11.17 -12.72 4.52
C VAL A 193 12.14 -13.73 3.90
N ALA A 194 12.19 -13.79 2.57
CA ALA A 194 13.16 -14.63 1.86
C ALA A 194 14.60 -14.23 2.20
N GLU A 195 14.90 -12.94 2.20
CA GLU A 195 16.21 -12.42 2.56
C GLU A 195 16.59 -12.78 4.01
N ALA A 196 15.69 -12.55 4.97
CA ALA A 196 15.93 -12.90 6.38
C ALA A 196 16.16 -14.40 6.58
N LEU A 197 15.37 -15.25 5.93
CA LEU A 197 15.53 -16.70 6.01
C LEU A 197 16.86 -17.15 5.39
N SER A 198 17.32 -16.51 4.32
CA SER A 198 18.65 -16.79 3.74
C SER A 198 19.78 -16.55 4.74
N HIS A 199 19.65 -15.54 5.61
CA HIS A 199 20.63 -15.27 6.67
C HIS A 199 20.58 -16.34 7.77
N VAL A 200 19.38 -16.79 8.15
CA VAL A 200 19.23 -17.88 9.13
C VAL A 200 19.83 -19.18 8.59
N ILE A 201 19.59 -19.53 7.33
CA ILE A 201 20.16 -20.73 6.70
C ILE A 201 21.70 -20.65 6.71
N LYS A 202 22.29 -19.51 6.32
CA LYS A 202 23.75 -19.31 6.40
C LYS A 202 24.29 -19.45 7.82
N MET A 203 23.55 -18.98 8.83
CA MET A 203 23.94 -19.15 10.23
C MET A 203 23.93 -20.63 10.65
N ILE A 204 22.93 -21.40 10.22
CA ILE A 204 22.84 -22.84 10.48
C ILE A 204 24.02 -23.57 9.82
N GLU A 205 24.32 -23.27 8.56
CA GLU A 205 25.47 -23.84 7.85
C GLU A 205 26.81 -23.51 8.53
N ASP A 206 26.94 -22.32 9.11
CA ASP A 206 28.13 -21.94 9.88
C ASP A 206 28.25 -22.71 11.21
N VAL A 207 27.12 -22.92 11.90
CA VAL A 207 27.06 -23.71 13.12
C VAL A 207 27.39 -25.18 12.82
N ASP A 208 26.82 -25.77 11.77
CA ASP A 208 27.10 -27.15 11.37
C ASP A 208 28.59 -27.34 11.06
N ARG A 209 29.22 -26.40 10.33
CA ARG A 209 30.67 -26.43 10.07
C ARG A 209 31.50 -26.40 11.34
N ARG A 210 31.08 -25.64 12.36
CA ARG A 210 31.78 -25.59 13.66
C ARG A 210 31.60 -26.88 14.46
N ILE A 211 30.39 -27.46 14.46
CA ILE A 211 30.11 -28.74 15.11
C ILE A 211 30.96 -29.85 14.47
N ASP A 212 31.02 -29.89 13.14
CA ASP A 212 31.85 -30.82 12.38
C ASP A 212 33.34 -30.73 12.74
N ALA A 213 33.84 -29.49 12.91
CA ALA A 213 35.23 -29.26 13.30
C ALA A 213 35.53 -29.72 14.73
N LEU A 214 34.58 -29.59 15.66
CA LEU A 214 34.74 -29.97 17.07
C LEU A 214 34.48 -31.46 17.33
N HIS A 215 33.62 -32.10 16.54
CA HIS A 215 33.19 -33.49 16.73
C HIS A 215 33.34 -34.35 15.46
N PRO A 216 34.56 -34.56 14.93
CA PRO A 216 34.78 -35.29 13.69
C PRO A 216 34.30 -36.75 13.69
N ARG A 217 34.14 -37.38 14.88
CA ARG A 217 33.62 -38.75 15.04
C ARG A 217 32.09 -38.86 15.02
N ALA A 218 31.35 -37.75 15.10
CA ALA A 218 29.88 -37.75 15.03
C ALA A 218 29.36 -37.89 13.59
N LYS A 219 30.20 -37.58 12.60
CA LYS A 219 29.90 -37.58 11.16
C LYS A 219 29.48 -38.94 10.59
N GLU A 220 29.86 -40.03 11.26
CA GLU A 220 29.56 -41.40 10.81
C GLU A 220 28.09 -41.80 10.98
N ARG A 221 27.30 -41.02 11.72
CA ARG A 221 25.86 -41.24 11.85
C ARG A 221 25.10 -40.09 11.23
N THR A 222 24.69 -40.25 9.96
CA THR A 222 23.29 -40.20 9.48
C THR A 222 23.16 -39.74 8.01
N LYS A 223 23.51 -40.61 7.04
CA LYS A 223 23.21 -40.40 5.61
C LYS A 223 21.75 -40.02 5.31
N LYS A 224 20.81 -40.59 6.08
CA LYS A 224 19.38 -40.30 5.95
C LYS A 224 19.03 -38.85 6.35
N LEU A 225 19.71 -38.32 7.38
CA LEU A 225 19.50 -36.94 7.84
C LEU A 225 20.08 -35.94 6.82
N GLU A 226 21.22 -36.25 6.21
CA GLU A 226 21.81 -35.42 5.14
C GLU A 226 20.92 -35.39 3.89
N GLU A 227 20.35 -36.54 3.49
CA GLU A 227 19.39 -36.60 2.37
C GLU A 227 18.09 -35.84 2.67
N ASP A 228 17.55 -35.97 3.89
CA ASP A 228 16.33 -35.26 4.32
C ASP A 228 16.59 -33.73 4.40
N LEU A 229 17.75 -33.31 4.91
CA LEU A 229 18.14 -31.90 4.97
C LEU A 229 18.28 -31.30 3.58
N ARG A 230 18.92 -32.01 2.65
CA ARG A 230 19.09 -31.55 1.26
C ARG A 230 17.76 -31.40 0.54
N LYS A 231 16.82 -32.33 0.73
CA LYS A 231 15.47 -32.21 0.15
C LYS A 231 14.72 -31.00 0.68
N GLU A 232 14.86 -30.70 1.96
CA GLU A 232 14.24 -29.49 2.52
C GLU A 232 14.94 -28.19 2.08
N GLN A 233 16.27 -28.20 1.91
CA GLN A 233 16.97 -27.08 1.29
C GLN A 233 16.50 -26.84 -0.16
N GLU A 234 16.35 -27.88 -0.97
CA GLU A 234 15.80 -27.78 -2.34
C GLU A 234 14.34 -27.30 -2.36
N ARG A 235 13.55 -27.63 -1.33
CA ARG A 235 12.17 -27.14 -1.17
C ARG A 235 12.12 -25.66 -0.76
N LEU A 236 13.00 -25.26 0.16
CA LEU A 236 13.18 -23.88 0.58
C LEU A 236 13.65 -22.99 -0.57
N HIS A 237 14.60 -23.44 -1.38
CA HIS A 237 15.06 -22.71 -2.56
C HIS A 237 13.92 -22.44 -3.56
N ARG A 238 13.10 -23.45 -3.88
CA ARG A 238 11.91 -23.25 -4.73
C ARG A 238 10.90 -22.27 -4.14
N PHE A 239 10.74 -22.26 -2.81
CA PHE A 239 9.90 -21.28 -2.14
C PHE A 239 10.46 -19.85 -2.25
N PHE A 240 11.78 -19.68 -2.13
CA PHE A 240 12.43 -18.37 -2.27
C PHE A 240 12.40 -17.81 -3.68
N ASP A 241 12.45 -18.67 -4.70
CA ASP A 241 12.41 -18.28 -6.12
C ASP A 241 10.97 -18.00 -6.62
N GLY A 242 9.96 -18.15 -5.75
CA GLY A 242 8.57 -17.83 -6.08
C GLY A 242 7.85 -18.90 -6.93
N GLU A 243 8.47 -20.07 -7.16
CA GLU A 243 7.85 -21.20 -7.89
C GLU A 243 6.78 -21.94 -7.06
N GLY A 244 6.56 -21.54 -5.81
CA GLY A 244 5.68 -22.20 -4.84
C GLY A 244 4.31 -21.55 -4.62
N ILE A 245 3.88 -20.62 -5.47
CA ILE A 245 2.52 -20.03 -5.45
C ILE A 245 1.75 -20.49 -6.69
#